data_AF-A0A4Q4UTB9-F1
#
_entry.id   AF-A0A4Q4UTB9-F1
#
_cell.length_a   1.000
_cell.length_b   1.000
_cell.length_c   1.000
_cell.angle_alpha   90.00
_cell.angle_beta   90.00
_cell.angle_gamma   90.00
#
_symmetry.space_group_name_H-M   'P 1'
#
loop_
_entity.id
_entity.type
_entity.pdbx_description
1 polymer ?
#
loop_
_entity_poly.entity_id
_entity_poly.type
_entity_poly.pdbx_seq_one_letter_code
_entity_poly.pdbx_strand_id
1 'polypeptide(L)'
;MLMACGFILLYGRVYTFFPTKPVFLSGIVLFEASLAACGAANSSLVPIIGRAMQGLGSSGIFTGAILIMTRAVPLHRQPMLQGLFGACFGLASVIGPLLGGIFTESRATWR
;
A
#
# COMPACT_ATOMS: atom_id res chain seq x y z
N MET A 1 -9.50 2.70 1.02
CA MET A 1 -9.23 4.10 1.41
C MET A 1 -9.65 4.42 2.84
N LEU A 2 -10.88 4.10 3.29
CA LEU A 2 -11.33 4.44 4.66
C LEU A 2 -10.42 3.96 5.79
N MET A 3 -10.01 2.68 5.77
CA MET A 3 -9.10 2.11 6.79
C MET A 3 -7.73 2.80 6.78
N ALA A 4 -7.20 3.14 5.60
CA ALA A 4 -5.89 3.77 5.50
C ALA A 4 -5.86 5.14 6.20
N CYS A 5 -6.93 5.92 6.09
CA CYS A 5 -7.07 7.23 6.74
C CYS A 5 -7.12 7.12 8.27
N GLY A 6 -7.81 6.11 8.82
CA GLY A 6 -7.89 5.91 10.27
C GLY A 6 -6.55 5.50 10.90
N PHE A 7 -5.79 4.65 10.22
CA PHE A 7 -4.53 4.13 10.74
C PHE A 7 -3.32 5.06 10.51
N ILE A 8 -3.45 6.08 9.66
CA ILE A 8 -2.30 6.94 9.31
C ILE A 8 -1.81 7.75 10.51
N LEU A 9 -2.73 8.19 11.37
CA LEU A 9 -2.42 8.90 12.62
C LEU A 9 -1.79 7.96 13.66
N LEU A 10 -2.27 6.72 13.71
CA LEU A 10 -1.76 5.69 14.61
C LEU A 10 -0.31 5.32 14.24
N TYR A 11 -0.04 5.10 12.95
CA TYR A 11 1.31 4.89 12.45
C TYR A 11 2.20 6.11 12.63
N GLY A 12 1.67 7.34 12.51
CA GLY A 12 2.43 8.56 12.81
C GLY A 12 3.01 8.57 14.24
N ARG A 13 2.21 8.16 15.23
CA ARG A 13 2.69 7.96 16.61
C ARG A 13 3.72 6.84 16.70
N VAL A 14 3.47 5.68 16.08
CA VAL A 14 4.41 4.54 16.11
C VAL A 14 5.77 4.90 15.52
N TYR A 15 5.81 5.59 14.38
CA TYR A 15 7.06 6.05 13.75
C TYR A 15 7.81 7.12 14.55
N THR A 16 7.16 7.76 15.54
CA THR A 16 7.83 8.72 16.44
C THR A 16 8.63 8.00 17.53
N PHE A 17 8.14 6.86 18.01
CA PHE A 17 8.77 6.11 19.11
C PHE A 17 9.65 4.95 18.62
N PHE A 18 9.40 4.39 17.44
CA PHE A 18 10.11 3.24 16.90
C PHE A 18 11.03 3.58 15.73
N PRO A 19 12.13 2.83 15.53
CA PRO A 19 12.99 2.98 14.37
C PRO A 19 12.24 2.73 13.07
N THR A 20 12.48 3.59 12.07
CA THR A 20 11.75 3.65 10.80
C THR A 20 11.87 2.39 9.97
N LYS A 21 13.05 1.76 9.97
CA LYS A 21 13.39 0.61 9.12
C LYS A 21 12.56 -0.66 9.45
N PRO A 22 12.49 -1.15 10.72
CA PRO A 22 11.69 -2.34 11.03
C PRO A 22 10.18 -2.11 10.90
N VAL A 23 9.69 -0.91 11.24
CA VAL A 23 8.25 -0.59 11.08
C VAL A 23 7.86 -0.64 9.62
N PHE A 24 8.67 -0.05 8.74
CA PHE A 24 8.43 -0.07 7.29
C PHE A 24 8.46 -1.50 6.73
N LEU A 25 9.45 -2.30 7.12
CA LEU A 25 9.56 -3.71 6.70
C LEU A 25 8.37 -4.56 7.19
N SER A 26 7.92 -4.37 8.44
CA SER A 26 6.73 -5.07 8.95
C SER A 26 5.47 -4.70 8.18
N GLY A 27 5.33 -3.44 7.76
CA GLY A 27 4.21 -2.98 6.95
C GLY A 27 4.18 -3.63 5.57
N ILE A 28 5.35 -3.77 4.93
CA ILE A 28 5.49 -4.48 3.64
C ILE A 28 5.11 -5.95 3.78
N VAL A 29 5.66 -6.65 4.79
CA VAL A 29 5.35 -8.07 5.00
C VAL A 29 3.85 -8.26 5.24
N LEU A 30 3.22 -7.37 6.02
CA LEU A 30 1.79 -7.45 6.30
C LEU A 30 0.94 -7.15 5.04
N PHE A 31 1.38 -6.23 4.19
CA PHE A 31 0.72 -5.93 2.93
C PHE A 31 0.77 -7.11 1.95
N GLU A 32 1.96 -7.67 1.75
CA GLU A 32 2.17 -8.85 0.89
C GLU A 32 1.40 -10.07 1.40
N ALA A 33 1.45 -10.34 2.72
CA ALA A 33 0.71 -11.42 3.34
C ALA A 33 -0.81 -11.26 3.14
N SER A 34 -1.32 -10.02 3.24
CA SER A 34 -2.73 -9.72 3.01
C SER A 34 -3.13 -9.90 1.54
N LEU A 35 -2.24 -9.57 0.60
CA LEU A 35 -2.45 -9.86 -0.83
C LEU A 35 -2.55 -11.36 -1.10
N ALA A 36 -1.59 -12.13 -0.58
CA ALA A 36 -1.55 -13.58 -0.74
C ALA A 36 -2.80 -14.24 -0.13
N ALA A 37 -3.21 -13.80 1.07
CA ALA A 37 -4.43 -14.28 1.72
C ALA A 37 -5.70 -13.96 0.93
N CYS A 38 -5.76 -12.80 0.26
CA CYS A 38 -6.89 -12.42 -0.59
C CYS A 38 -6.95 -13.25 -1.89
N GLY A 39 -5.80 -13.67 -2.43
CA GLY A 39 -5.71 -14.53 -3.62
C GLY A 39 -6.09 -15.99 -3.35
N ALA A 40 -5.79 -16.50 -2.15
CA ALA A 40 -6.14 -17.87 -1.73
C ALA A 40 -7.58 -18.02 -1.20
N ALA A 41 -8.42 -16.99 -1.33
CA ALA A 41 -9.73 -16.91 -0.68
C ALA A 41 -10.75 -17.88 -1.29
N ASN A 42 -11.19 -18.88 -0.51
CA ASN A 42 -12.30 -19.79 -0.84
C ASN A 42 -13.66 -19.31 -0.30
N SER A 43 -13.73 -18.14 0.36
CA SER A 43 -14.98 -17.65 1.00
C SER A 43 -15.04 -16.11 1.02
N SER A 44 -16.26 -15.56 0.97
CA SER A 44 -16.55 -14.11 0.87
C SER A 44 -16.09 -13.27 2.07
N LEU A 45 -15.84 -13.88 3.23
CA LEU A 45 -15.34 -13.18 4.42
C LEU A 45 -13.83 -12.88 4.37
N VAL A 46 -13.06 -13.75 3.72
CA VAL A 46 -11.60 -13.65 3.60
C VAL A 46 -11.15 -12.35 2.91
N PRO A 47 -11.72 -11.91 1.77
CA PRO A 47 -11.34 -10.65 1.15
C PRO A 47 -11.71 -9.43 2.00
N ILE A 48 -12.76 -9.48 2.84
CA ILE A 48 -13.15 -8.36 3.70
C ILE A 48 -12.07 -8.13 4.78
N ILE A 49 -11.66 -9.20 5.45
CA ILE A 49 -10.60 -9.13 6.47
C ILE A 49 -9.26 -8.78 5.81
N GLY A 50 -8.97 -9.38 4.65
CA GLY A 50 -7.78 -9.06 3.85
C GLY A 50 -7.70 -7.58 3.49
N ARG A 51 -8.80 -6.93 3.11
CA ARG A 51 -8.85 -5.49 2.81
C ARG A 51 -8.61 -4.62 4.06
N ALA A 52 -9.06 -5.04 5.24
CA ALA A 52 -8.78 -4.33 6.49
C ALA A 52 -7.28 -4.38 6.83
N MET A 53 -6.65 -5.57 6.74
CA MET A 53 -5.22 -5.75 6.96
C MET A 53 -4.35 -5.06 5.89
N GLN A 54 -4.78 -5.12 4.63
CA GLN A 54 -4.10 -4.44 3.52
C GLN A 54 -4.14 -2.91 3.69
N GLY A 55 -5.25 -2.36 4.24
CA GLY A 55 -5.36 -0.95 4.60
C GLY A 55 -4.41 -0.53 5.74
N LEU A 56 -4.23 -1.40 6.74
CA LEU A 56 -3.25 -1.22 7.82
C LEU A 56 -1.81 -1.18 7.29
N GLY A 57 -1.43 -2.17 6.48
CA GLY A 57 -0.09 -2.25 5.88
C GLY A 57 0.21 -1.07 4.95
N SER A 58 -0.74 -0.73 4.07
CA SER A 58 -0.61 0.40 3.12
C SER A 58 -0.41 1.74 3.82
N SER A 59 -1.14 1.99 4.92
CA SER A 59 -1.00 3.22 5.71
C SER A 59 0.39 3.35 6.35
N GLY A 60 0.90 2.26 6.92
CA GLY A 60 2.24 2.21 7.51
C GLY A 60 3.36 2.39 6.47
N ILE A 61 3.20 1.82 5.27
CA ILE A 61 4.14 2.00 4.15
C ILE A 61 4.12 3.46 3.67
N PHE A 62 2.94 4.05 3.50
CA PHE A 62 2.80 5.42 2.98
C PHE A 62 3.44 6.45 3.93
N THR A 63 3.12 6.37 5.22
CA THR A 63 3.73 7.23 6.24
C THR A 63 5.24 7.00 6.36
N GLY A 64 5.68 5.74 6.30
CA GLY A 64 7.11 5.40 6.33
C GLY A 64 7.88 5.90 5.12
N ALA A 65 7.30 5.80 3.92
CA ALA A 65 7.91 6.28 2.69
C ALA A 65 8.10 7.81 2.71
N ILE A 66 7.10 8.56 3.18
CA ILE A 66 7.21 10.01 3.37
C ILE A 66 8.32 10.32 4.38
N LEU A 67 8.34 9.65 5.53
CA LEU A 67 9.33 9.90 6.59
C LEU A 67 10.76 9.57 6.14
N ILE A 68 10.96 8.52 5.35
CA ILE A 68 12.24 8.16 4.75
C ILE A 68 12.65 9.22 3.72
N MET A 69 11.73 9.68 2.86
CA MET A 69 12.03 10.77 1.92
C MET A 69 12.47 12.04 2.63
N THR A 70 11.79 12.42 3.72
CA THR A 70 12.14 13.61 4.50
C THR A 70 13.54 13.52 5.11
N ARG A 71 14.01 12.30 5.46
CA ARG A 71 15.35 12.07 6.00
C ARG A 71 16.42 11.89 4.94
N ALA A 72 16.08 11.33 3.77
CA ALA A 72 17.04 10.98 2.73
C ALA A 72 17.28 12.13 1.73
N VAL A 73 16.34 13.07 1.59
CA VAL A 73 16.36 14.06 0.50
C VAL A 73 16.17 15.48 1.02
N PRO A 74 17.01 16.45 0.59
CA PRO A 74 16.86 17.86 0.97
C PRO A 74 15.52 18.44 0.49
N LEU A 75 14.93 19.35 1.28
CA LEU A 75 13.57 19.91 1.10
C LEU A 75 13.24 20.30 -0.35
N HIS A 76 14.21 20.84 -1.09
CA HIS A 76 14.01 21.33 -2.45
C HIS A 76 13.68 20.22 -3.48
N ARG A 77 14.10 18.97 -3.24
CA ARG A 77 13.87 17.83 -4.16
C ARG A 77 12.68 16.96 -3.74
N GLN A 78 12.16 17.14 -2.52
CA GLN A 78 10.98 16.43 -2.01
C GLN A 78 9.73 16.59 -2.90
N PRO A 79 9.33 17.80 -3.36
CA PRO A 79 8.14 17.93 -4.22
C PRO A 79 8.29 17.25 -5.58
N MET A 80 9.52 17.19 -6.13
CA MET A 80 9.79 16.48 -7.38
C MET A 80 9.62 14.97 -7.23
N LEU A 81 10.10 14.38 -6.13
CA LEU A 81 9.91 12.96 -5.83
C LEU A 81 8.46 12.62 -5.52
N GLN A 82 7.76 13.50 -4.80
CA GLN A 82 6.35 13.32 -4.48
C GLN A 82 5.48 13.43 -5.73
N GLY A 83 5.84 14.32 -6.67
CA GLY A 83 5.25 14.40 -8.01
C GLY A 83 5.51 13.15 -8.85
N LEU A 84 6.73 12.60 -8.81
CA LEU A 84 7.06 11.33 -9.49
C LEU A 84 6.26 10.16 -8.89
N PHE A 85 6.14 10.10 -7.56
CA PHE A 85 5.28 9.14 -6.87
C PHE A 85 3.82 9.26 -7.31
N GLY A 86 3.31 10.48 -7.43
CA GLY A 86 1.96 10.74 -7.96
C GLY A 86 1.81 10.29 -9.41
N ALA A 87 2.81 10.50 -10.27
CA ALA A 87 2.81 10.03 -11.65
C ALA A 87 2.80 8.49 -11.73
N CYS A 88 3.62 7.82 -10.93
CA CYS A 88 3.59 6.36 -10.81
C CYS A 88 2.23 5.85 -10.33
N PHE A 89 1.62 6.53 -9.35
CA PHE A 89 0.29 6.18 -8.86
C PHE A 89 -0.80 6.36 -9.94
N GLY A 90 -0.72 7.44 -10.72
CA GLY A 90 -1.60 7.68 -11.86
C GLY A 90 -1.46 6.60 -12.94
N LEU A 91 -0.23 6.25 -13.31
CA LEU A 91 0.04 5.17 -14.26
C LEU A 91 -0.48 3.82 -13.74
N ALA A 92 -0.21 3.49 -12.48
CA ALA A 92 -0.71 2.26 -11.86
C ALA A 92 -2.25 2.21 -11.84
N SER A 93 -2.92 3.35 -11.60
CA SER A 93 -4.38 3.45 -11.62
C SER A 93 -4.98 3.26 -13.01
N VAL A 94 -4.25 3.56 -14.09
CA VAL A 94 -4.70 3.31 -15.46
C VAL A 94 -4.42 1.87 -15.87
N ILE A 95 -3.24 1.36 -15.55
CA ILE A 95 -2.80 0.01 -15.92
C ILE A 95 -3.57 -1.06 -15.15
N GLY A 96 -3.90 -0.81 -13.87
CA GLY A 96 -4.58 -1.78 -13.01
C GLY A 96 -5.93 -2.27 -13.56
N PRO A 97 -6.89 -1.37 -13.87
CA PRO A 97 -8.16 -1.75 -14.49
C PRO A 97 -7.99 -2.33 -15.90
N LEU A 98 -7.01 -1.84 -16.67
CA LEU A 98 -6.74 -2.35 -18.01
C LEU A 98 -6.31 -3.83 -17.97
N LEU A 99 -5.34 -4.16 -17.13
CA LEU A 99 -4.91 -5.54 -16.92
C LEU A 99 -6.05 -6.39 -16.34
N GLY A 100 -6.79 -5.88 -15.34
CA GLY A 100 -7.95 -6.56 -14.79
C GLY A 100 -9.04 -6.87 -15.82
N GLY A 101 -9.29 -5.95 -16.75
CA GLY A 101 -10.23 -6.12 -17.87
C GLY A 101 -9.77 -7.18 -18.86
N ILE A 102 -8.49 -7.17 -19.24
CA ILE A 102 -7.90 -8.19 -20.13
C ILE A 102 -8.00 -9.59 -19.51
N PHE A 103 -7.74 -9.71 -18.22
CA PHE A 103 -7.89 -10.98 -17.49
C PHE A 103 -9.35 -11.44 -17.39
N THR A 104 -10.31 -10.52 -17.41
CA THR A 104 -11.75 -10.87 -17.34
C THR A 104 -12.31 -11.30 -18.70
N GLU A 105 -11.83 -10.72 -19.80
CA GLU A 105 -12.27 -11.03 -21.18
C GLU A 105 -11.64 -12.33 -21.74
N SER A 106 -10.41 -12.66 -21.33
CA SER A 106 -9.59 -13.67 -22.00
C SER A 106 -9.72 -15.08 -21.43
N ARG A 107 -10.94 -15.62 -21.20
CA ARG A 107 -11.19 -17.08 -21.03
C ARG A 107 -10.34 -17.85 -19.97
N ALA A 108 -9.53 -17.17 -19.18
CA ALA A 108 -8.74 -17.70 -18.08
C ALA A 108 -9.57 -17.38 -16.84
N THR A 109 -10.24 -18.42 -16.34
CA THR A 109 -10.93 -18.41 -15.05
C THR A 109 -10.10 -17.64 -14.04
N TRP A 110 -10.76 -16.74 -13.29
CA TRP A 110 -10.29 -15.89 -12.18
C TRP A 110 -9.65 -16.67 -10.99
N ARG A 111 -8.84 -17.66 -11.32
CA ARG A 111 -7.90 -18.37 -10.48
C ARG A 111 -6.50 -18.12 -11.01
#